data_AF-A0A518GJ63-F1
#
_entry.id   AF-A0A518GJ63-F1
#
_cell.length_a   1.000
_cell.length_b   1.000
_cell.length_c   1.000
_cell.angle_alpha   90.00
_cell.angle_beta   90.00
_cell.angle_gamma   90.00
#
_symmetry.space_group_name_H-M   'P 1'
#
loop_
_entity.id
_entity.type
_entity.pdbx_description
1 polymer ?
#
loop_
_entity_poly.entity_id
_entity_poly.type
_entity_poly.pdbx_seq_one_letter_code
_entity_poly.pdbx_strand_id
1 'polypeptide(L)' 'MAKNTRKLKPANHGTRPASSKARKAKRAKVRT' A
#
# COMPACT_ATOMS: atom_id res chain seq x y z
N MET A 1 6.17 -14.17 10.62
CA MET A 1 5.52 -12.91 10.19
C MET A 1 4.55 -13.19 9.06
N ALA A 2 3.28 -13.50 9.36
CA ALA A 2 2.27 -13.69 8.31
C ALA A 2 2.20 -12.43 7.43
N LYS A 3 2.36 -12.58 6.11
CA LYS A 3 2.25 -11.46 5.18
C LYS A 3 0.76 -11.12 5.09
N ASN A 4 0.31 -10.16 5.90
CA ASN A 4 -1.05 -9.61 5.85
C ASN A 4 -1.23 -8.76 4.58
N THR A 5 -0.96 -9.33 3.39
CA THR A 5 -1.21 -8.70 2.10
C THR A 5 -2.63 -9.04 1.69
N ARG A 6 -3.59 -8.26 2.19
CA ARG A 6 -4.96 -8.30 1.68
C ARG A 6 -4.89 -7.92 0.20
N LYS A 7 -5.21 -8.85 -0.71
CA LYS A 7 -5.32 -8.56 -2.14
C LYS A 7 -6.29 -7.40 -2.32
N LEU A 8 -5.88 -6.36 -3.04
CA LEU A 8 -6.76 -5.23 -3.30
C LEU A 8 -7.82 -5.64 -4.32
N LYS A 9 -9.07 -5.23 -4.08
CA LYS A 9 -10.12 -5.34 -5.09
C LYS A 9 -9.84 -4.33 -6.23
N PRO A 10 -10.33 -4.58 -7.45
CA PRO A 10 -10.16 -3.67 -8.59
C PRO A 10 -10.51 -2.21 -8.28
N ALA A 11 -11.63 -1.99 -7.57
CA ALA A 11 -12.10 -0.67 -7.13
C ALA A 11 -11.15 0.06 -6.15
N ASN A 12 -10.17 -0.63 -5.58
CA ASN A 12 -9.24 -0.07 -4.59
C ASN A 12 -7.81 0.13 -5.14
N HIS A 13 -7.57 -0.19 -6.41
CA HIS A 13 -6.30 0.15 -7.05
C HIS A 13 -6.16 1.69 -7.14
N GLY A 14 -4.95 2.20 -6.89
CA GLY A 14 -4.67 3.65 -6.89
C GLY A 14 -4.97 4.37 -5.56
N THR A 15 -6.06 4.04 -4.87
CA THR A 15 -6.41 4.68 -3.59
C THR A 15 -5.67 4.07 -2.40
N ARG A 16 -5.48 2.74 -2.40
CA ARG A 16 -4.81 1.99 -1.33
C ARG A 16 -3.48 1.42 -1.82
N PRO A 17 -2.40 1.47 -1.02
CA PRO A 17 -1.16 0.81 -1.38
C PRO A 17 -1.34 -0.71 -1.33
N ALA A 18 -1.02 -1.38 -2.45
CA ALA A 18 -1.17 -2.83 -2.62
C ALA A 18 -0.28 -3.65 -1.68
N SER A 19 0.84 -3.07 -1.23
CA SER A 19 1.84 -3.75 -0.41
C SER A 19 2.41 -2.82 0.67
N SER A 20 3.06 -3.43 1.66
CA SER A 20 3.81 -2.70 2.70
C SER A 20 4.89 -1.79 2.10
N LYS A 21 5.55 -2.22 1.01
CA LYS A 21 6.55 -1.44 0.27
C LYS A 21 5.92 -0.19 -0.35
N ALA A 22 4.78 -0.34 -1.05
CA ALA A 22 4.05 0.79 -1.64
C ALA A 22 3.56 1.79 -0.56
N ARG A 23 3.12 1.30 0.61
CA ARG A 23 2.72 2.15 1.73
C ARG A 23 3.91 2.95 2.29
N LYS A 24 5.07 2.30 2.49
CA LYS A 24 6.28 2.97 2.99
C LYS A 24 6.75 4.04 1.99
N ALA A 25 6.78 3.74 0.70
CA ALA A 25 7.12 4.69 -0.36
C ALA A 25 6.17 5.91 -0.36
N LYS A 26 4.85 5.70 -0.30
CA LYS A 26 3.85 6.79 -0.19
C LYS A 26 4.10 7.65 1.05
N ARG A 27 4.38 7.04 2.21
CA ARG A 27 4.66 7.77 3.45
C ARG A 27 5.95 8.59 3.39
N ALA A 28 7.02 8.06 2.78
CA ALA A 28 8.27 8.80 2.58
C ALA A 28 8.05 10.03 1.70
N LYS A 29 7.25 9.89 0.63
CA LYS A 29 6.90 11.01 -0.26
C LYS A 29 6.04 12.09 0.42
N VAL A 30 5.16 11.71 1.35
CA VAL A 30 4.30 12.65 2.09
C VAL A 30 5.04 13.36 3.23
N ARG A 31 6.18 12.82 3.71
CA ARG A 31 7.02 13.47 4.74
C ARG A 31 7.94 14.58 4.19
N THR A 32 7.54 15.21 3.08
CA THR A 32 8.04 16.54 2.71
C THR A 32 7.51 17.57 3.69
#